data_AF-A0A660PDN3-F1
#
_entry.id   AF-A0A660PDN3-F1
#
_cell.length_a   1.000
_cell.length_b   1.000
_cell.length_c   1.000
_cell.angle_alpha   90.00
_cell.angle_beta   90.00
_cell.angle_gamma   90.00
#
_symmetry.space_group_name_H-M   'P 1'
#
loop_
_entity.id
_entity.type
_entity.pdbx_description
1 polymer ?
#
loop_
_entity_poly.entity_id
_entity_poly.type
_entity_poly.pdbx_seq_one_letter_code
_entity_poly.pdbx_strand_id
1 'polypeptide(L)'
;MRKLIFLFFLFPFIGFSQLNWEIDNTNGSAFIENQGQFDGRNWQRNKIEYGVESGNFHVFFTKTGLTYRFDKMIRNGDEHEKEKKKNESEWMNKSELVHITWLNANPNVEIISEDPVSEYFSFAIKNPKTKEVYNVNHIQGYQKLTYKNLYDNIDLVYEI
;
A
#
# COMPACT_ATOMS: atom_id res chain seq x y z
N MET A 1 -36.13 -68.06 21.06
CA MET A 1 -36.19 -67.13 19.92
C MET A 1 -35.79 -65.74 20.40
N ARG A 2 -34.56 -65.30 20.12
CA ARG A 2 -34.06 -63.98 20.53
C ARG A 2 -33.43 -63.34 19.30
N LYS A 3 -34.16 -62.43 18.65
CA LYS A 3 -33.71 -61.73 17.43
C LYS A 3 -32.66 -60.70 17.85
N LEU A 4 -31.42 -60.87 17.37
CA LEU A 4 -30.38 -59.84 17.44
C LEU A 4 -30.67 -58.83 16.31
N ILE A 5 -30.97 -57.59 16.67
CA ILE A 5 -31.07 -56.47 15.73
C ILE A 5 -29.68 -55.84 15.66
N PHE A 6 -28.99 -55.98 14.51
CA PHE A 6 -27.78 -55.22 14.21
C PHE A 6 -28.19 -53.86 13.65
N LEU A 7 -27.98 -52.80 14.44
CA LEU A 7 -28.18 -51.42 14.00
C LEU A 7 -26.87 -50.94 13.36
N PHE A 8 -26.82 -50.84 12.03
CA PHE A 8 -25.70 -50.29 11.28
C PHE A 8 -25.76 -48.75 11.37
N PHE A 9 -24.94 -48.15 12.23
CA PHE A 9 -24.73 -46.70 12.23
C PHE A 9 -23.90 -46.32 10.98
N LEU A 10 -24.58 -45.85 9.93
CA LEU A 10 -23.96 -45.12 8.83
C LEU A 10 -23.51 -43.76 9.36
N PHE A 11 -22.29 -43.68 9.87
CA PHE A 11 -21.61 -42.41 10.13
C PHE A 11 -21.33 -41.76 8.76
N PRO A 12 -21.89 -40.59 8.42
CA PRO A 12 -21.45 -39.88 7.24
C PRO A 12 -20.02 -39.39 7.52
N PHE A 13 -19.05 -39.99 6.83
CA PHE A 13 -17.72 -39.43 6.63
C PHE A 13 -17.90 -38.13 5.84
N ILE A 14 -18.24 -37.04 6.53
CA ILE A 14 -18.07 -35.70 5.98
C ILE A 14 -16.57 -35.51 5.92
N GLY A 15 -15.98 -35.82 4.76
CA GLY A 15 -14.63 -35.44 4.46
C GLY A 15 -14.54 -33.92 4.60
N PHE A 16 -13.87 -33.46 5.65
CA PHE A 16 -13.41 -32.08 5.71
C PHE A 16 -12.40 -31.93 4.57
N SER A 17 -12.87 -31.45 3.42
CA SER A 17 -11.98 -30.83 2.45
C SER A 17 -11.37 -29.65 3.19
N GLN A 18 -10.10 -29.76 3.56
CA GLN A 18 -9.33 -28.59 3.93
C GLN A 18 -9.41 -27.63 2.74
N LEU A 19 -9.85 -26.40 2.96
CA LEU A 19 -9.65 -25.34 1.98
C LEU A 19 -8.15 -25.35 1.68
N ASN A 20 -7.79 -25.59 0.42
CA ASN A 20 -6.43 -25.33 -0.03
C ASN A 20 -6.19 -23.84 0.20
N TRP A 21 -5.54 -23.54 1.32
CA TRP A 21 -4.97 -22.23 1.56
C TRP A 21 -3.92 -22.01 0.48
N GLU A 22 -4.32 -21.32 -0.57
CA GLU A 22 -3.38 -20.75 -1.52
C GLU A 22 -2.76 -19.56 -0.79
N ILE A 23 -1.48 -19.67 -0.42
CA ILE A 23 -0.72 -18.50 0.00
C ILE A 23 -0.55 -17.68 -1.26
N ASP A 24 -1.38 -16.66 -1.41
CA ASP A 24 -1.07 -15.61 -2.36
C ASP A 24 0.21 -14.91 -1.86
N ASN A 25 1.31 -15.12 -2.58
CA ASN A 25 2.61 -14.56 -2.24
C ASN A 25 2.72 -13.07 -2.59
N THR A 26 1.62 -12.42 -3.02
CA THR A 26 1.48 -10.96 -3.18
C THR A 26 1.45 -10.23 -1.82
N ASN A 27 2.18 -10.69 -0.81
CA ASN A 27 2.26 -10.13 0.56
C ASN A 27 1.96 -8.61 0.61
N GLY A 28 0.68 -8.27 0.87
CA GLY A 28 0.17 -6.92 1.15
C GLY A 28 0.38 -5.84 0.09
N SER A 29 0.81 -6.17 -1.14
CA SER A 29 1.12 -5.16 -2.15
C SER A 29 -0.15 -4.80 -2.93
N ALA A 30 -0.79 -3.70 -2.54
CA ALA A 30 -1.97 -3.17 -3.22
C ALA A 30 -1.79 -1.69 -3.54
N PHE A 31 -2.51 -1.21 -4.55
CA PHE A 31 -2.71 0.22 -4.75
C PHE A 31 -3.71 0.74 -3.73
N ILE A 32 -3.23 1.40 -2.69
CA ILE A 32 -4.04 1.92 -1.58
C ILE A 32 -4.53 3.32 -1.94
N GLU A 33 -5.84 3.55 -1.89
CA GLU A 33 -6.43 4.86 -2.15
C GLU A 33 -5.96 5.91 -1.12
N ASN A 34 -5.59 7.11 -1.58
CA ASN A 34 -5.20 8.19 -0.67
C ASN A 34 -6.43 8.89 -0.06
N GLN A 35 -6.64 8.67 1.23
CA GLN A 35 -7.63 9.35 2.08
C GLN A 35 -6.95 10.39 3.00
N GLY A 36 -5.75 10.82 2.65
CA GLY A 36 -4.94 11.81 3.36
C GLY A 36 -3.67 11.24 4.02
N GLN A 37 -3.56 9.91 4.14
CA GLN A 37 -2.41 9.26 4.77
C GLN A 37 -1.10 9.44 3.98
N PHE A 38 -1.20 9.76 2.69
CA PHE A 38 -0.03 9.99 1.82
C PHE A 38 0.21 11.47 1.51
N ASP A 39 -0.61 12.38 2.01
CA ASP A 39 -0.53 13.81 1.67
C ASP A 39 0.87 14.39 1.94
N GLY A 40 1.46 14.99 0.91
CA GLY A 40 2.78 15.61 0.94
C GLY A 40 3.96 14.63 1.09
N ARG A 41 3.74 13.31 1.13
CA ARG A 41 4.84 12.33 1.30
C ARG A 41 5.73 12.19 0.06
N ASN A 42 5.28 12.68 -1.10
CA ASN A 42 6.09 12.82 -2.32
C ASN A 42 6.85 14.15 -2.40
N TRP A 43 6.78 15.03 -1.39
CA TRP A 43 7.42 16.35 -1.39
C TRP A 43 7.10 17.24 -2.60
N GLN A 44 5.92 17.02 -3.20
CA GLN A 44 5.38 17.83 -4.28
C GLN A 44 4.01 18.40 -3.86
N ARG A 45 3.52 19.39 -4.62
CA ARG A 45 2.23 20.05 -4.34
C ARG A 45 1.03 19.34 -4.97
N ASN A 46 1.26 18.41 -5.90
CA ASN A 46 0.22 17.63 -6.55
C ASN A 46 -0.41 16.65 -5.56
N LYS A 47 -1.71 16.39 -5.77
CA LYS A 47 -2.44 15.40 -4.99
C LYS A 47 -1.93 14.00 -5.34
N ILE A 48 -1.63 13.21 -4.32
CA ILE A 48 -1.42 11.77 -4.45
C ILE A 48 -2.80 11.12 -4.49
N GLU A 49 -3.05 10.27 -5.47
CA GLU A 49 -4.32 9.55 -5.62
C GLU A 49 -4.21 8.14 -5.03
N TYR A 50 -3.08 7.47 -5.24
CA TYR A 50 -2.82 6.13 -4.71
C TYR A 50 -1.38 5.98 -4.22
N GLY A 51 -1.16 5.05 -3.29
CA GLY A 51 0.17 4.68 -2.81
C GLY A 51 0.36 3.16 -2.75
N VAL A 52 1.58 2.72 -3.00
CA VAL A 52 2.05 1.35 -2.73
C VAL A 52 3.12 1.44 -1.65
N GLU A 53 3.03 0.60 -0.63
CA GLU A 53 4.02 0.51 0.45
C GLU A 53 4.60 -0.89 0.52
N SER A 54 5.94 -0.98 0.45
CA SER A 54 6.67 -2.23 0.65
C SER A 54 7.89 -1.97 1.52
N GLY A 55 7.71 -2.12 2.83
CA GLY A 55 8.73 -1.80 3.82
C GLY A 55 9.17 -0.34 3.74
N ASN A 56 10.42 -0.12 3.32
CA ASN A 56 11.04 1.19 3.18
C ASN A 56 10.89 1.81 1.78
N PHE A 57 10.24 1.10 0.86
CA PHE A 57 9.99 1.55 -0.50
C PHE A 57 8.53 1.95 -0.64
N HIS A 58 8.31 3.12 -1.24
CA HIS A 58 6.98 3.64 -1.51
C HIS A 58 6.89 4.12 -2.96
N VAL A 59 5.72 3.91 -3.56
CA VAL A 59 5.37 4.50 -4.86
C VAL A 59 4.12 5.34 -4.67
N PHE A 60 4.17 6.61 -5.07
CA PHE A 60 3.02 7.51 -5.01
C PHE A 60 2.56 7.87 -6.42
N PHE A 61 1.30 7.56 -6.71
CA PHE A 61 0.67 7.79 -8.01
C PHE A 61 -0.11 9.10 -7.97
N THR A 62 0.11 9.95 -8.96
CA THR A 62 -0.58 11.23 -9.13
C THR A 62 -1.08 11.33 -10.58
N LYS A 63 -1.99 12.26 -10.87
CA LYS A 63 -2.43 12.49 -12.27
C LYS A 63 -1.30 12.98 -13.18
N THR A 64 -0.28 13.63 -12.64
CA THR A 64 0.81 14.25 -13.41
C THR A 64 2.05 13.36 -13.54
N GLY A 65 2.08 12.20 -12.87
CA GLY A 65 3.28 11.38 -12.76
C GLY A 65 3.25 10.44 -11.57
N LEU A 66 4.40 9.89 -11.22
CA LEU A 66 4.58 9.12 -9.99
C LEU A 66 5.89 9.46 -9.30
N THR A 67 5.99 9.10 -8.03
CA THR A 67 7.21 9.28 -7.23
C THR A 67 7.61 7.97 -6.58
N TYR A 68 8.83 7.53 -6.86
CA TYR A 68 9.48 6.49 -6.06
C TYR A 68 10.15 7.14 -4.86
N ARG A 69 9.96 6.56 -3.67
CA ARG A 69 10.57 7.02 -2.43
C ARG A 69 11.23 5.86 -1.71
N PHE A 70 12.46 6.08 -1.27
CA PHE A 70 13.26 5.13 -0.50
C PHE A 70 13.60 5.76 0.84
N ASP A 71 13.18 5.12 1.92
CA ASP A 71 13.46 5.57 3.28
C ASP A 71 14.56 4.70 3.92
N LYS A 72 15.51 5.31 4.60
CA LYS A 72 16.59 4.61 5.29
C LYS A 72 16.84 5.24 6.65
N MET A 73 16.77 4.42 7.69
CA MET A 73 17.23 4.80 9.02
C MET A 73 18.76 4.78 9.04
N ILE A 74 19.36 5.93 9.31
CA ILE A 74 20.81 6.11 9.46
C ILE A 74 21.11 6.61 10.87
N ARG A 75 22.26 6.20 11.42
CA ARG A 75 22.70 6.64 12.74
C ARG A 75 23.41 7.98 12.63
N ASN A 76 23.11 8.90 13.55
CA ASN A 76 23.78 10.19 13.61
C ASN A 76 25.23 10.02 14.12
N GLY A 77 26.20 10.38 13.28
CA GLY A 77 27.63 10.46 13.61
C GLY A 77 28.56 9.40 13.00
N ASP A 78 28.10 8.58 12.05
CA ASP A 78 28.96 7.57 11.38
C ASP A 78 29.87 8.17 10.28
N GLU A 79 29.66 9.43 9.89
CA GLU A 79 30.54 10.19 9.00
C GLU A 79 31.03 11.48 9.70
N HIS A 80 32.24 11.44 10.25
CA HIS A 80 33.14 12.59 10.42
C HIS A 80 32.74 13.80 11.30
N GLU A 81 31.72 13.78 12.16
CA GLU A 81 31.46 14.90 13.09
C GLU A 81 31.73 14.56 14.56
N LYS A 82 32.82 15.14 15.09
CA LYS A 82 33.27 15.03 16.49
C LYS A 82 32.44 15.83 17.49
N GLU A 83 31.31 16.42 17.09
CA GLU A 83 30.49 17.26 17.97
C GLU A 83 29.04 16.80 17.97
N LYS A 84 28.76 15.66 18.64
CA LYS A 84 27.39 15.29 18.99
C LYS A 84 26.81 16.36 19.91
N LYS A 85 25.88 17.17 19.40
CA LYS A 85 25.06 18.03 20.25
C LYS A 85 24.18 17.14 21.12
N LYS A 86 24.17 17.40 22.43
CA LYS A 86 23.57 16.55 23.49
C LYS A 86 22.05 16.29 23.36
N ASN A 87 21.39 16.87 22.34
CA ASN A 87 19.94 16.82 22.11
C ASN A 87 19.54 16.27 20.73
N GLU A 88 20.47 15.73 19.94
CA GLU A 88 20.12 15.14 18.64
C GLU A 88 19.69 13.68 18.79
N SER A 89 18.67 13.27 18.03
CA SER A 89 18.22 11.88 17.94
C SER A 89 19.39 10.97 17.53
N GLU A 90 19.49 9.77 18.07
CA GLU A 90 20.55 8.83 17.65
C GLU A 90 20.36 8.32 16.22
N TRP A 91 19.12 8.32 15.74
CA TRP A 91 18.74 7.87 14.41
C TRP A 91 17.99 8.96 13.65
N MET A 92 18.26 9.06 12.36
CA MET A 92 17.58 9.95 11.43
C MET A 92 17.06 9.14 10.24
N ASN A 93 15.87 9.48 9.75
CA ASN A 93 15.37 8.94 8.49
C ASN A 93 15.93 9.77 7.33
N LYS A 94 16.65 9.12 6.41
CA LYS A 94 17.08 9.68 5.14
C LYS A 94 16.13 9.19 4.06
N SER A 95 15.44 10.11 3.39
CA SER A 95 14.56 9.81 2.26
C SER A 95 15.21 10.23 0.95
N GLU A 96 15.20 9.34 -0.04
CA GLU A 96 15.61 9.62 -1.42
C GLU A 96 14.40 9.45 -2.35
N LEU A 97 14.15 10.43 -3.22
CA LEU A 97 12.96 10.46 -4.07
C LEU A 97 13.35 10.59 -5.54
N VAL A 98 12.68 9.82 -6.40
CA VAL A 98 12.76 9.94 -7.87
C VAL A 98 11.38 10.32 -8.38
N HIS A 99 11.28 11.50 -8.97
CA HIS A 99 10.05 12.01 -9.56
C HIS A 99 9.99 11.71 -11.05
N ILE A 100 8.89 11.10 -11.48
CA ILE A 100 8.55 10.89 -12.88
C ILE A 100 7.38 11.79 -13.19
N THR A 101 7.48 12.55 -14.28
CA THR A 101 6.44 13.47 -14.73
C THR A 101 6.00 13.08 -16.14
N TRP A 102 4.69 13.01 -16.36
CA TRP A 102 4.11 12.81 -17.67
C TRP A 102 4.18 14.11 -18.48
N LEU A 103 5.10 14.18 -19.45
CA LEU A 103 5.24 15.35 -20.31
C LEU A 103 4.17 15.34 -21.38
N ASN A 104 3.50 16.47 -21.59
CA ASN A 104 2.44 16.65 -22.59
C ASN A 104 1.27 15.65 -22.48
N ALA A 105 1.03 15.11 -21.28
CA ALA A 105 -0.09 14.22 -21.03
C ALA A 105 -1.42 15.00 -20.94
N ASN A 106 -2.50 14.26 -21.10
CA ASN A 106 -3.86 14.76 -20.91
C ASN A 106 -4.01 15.34 -19.49
N PRO A 107 -4.28 16.66 -19.34
CA PRO A 107 -4.41 17.29 -18.02
C PRO A 107 -5.64 16.80 -17.24
N ASN A 108 -6.60 16.19 -17.93
CA ASN A 108 -7.84 15.65 -17.37
C ASN A 108 -7.82 14.12 -17.28
N VAL A 109 -6.63 13.50 -17.25
CA VAL A 109 -6.50 12.05 -17.10
C VAL A 109 -7.25 11.55 -15.85
N GLU A 110 -7.93 10.43 -16.03
CA GLU A 110 -8.62 9.70 -14.99
C GLU A 110 -7.80 8.47 -14.62
N ILE A 111 -7.69 8.19 -13.31
CA ILE A 111 -7.07 6.96 -12.82
C ILE A 111 -8.21 6.07 -12.34
N ILE A 112 -8.46 5.00 -13.07
CA ILE A 112 -9.49 4.00 -12.76
C ILE A 112 -8.82 2.89 -11.97
N SER A 113 -9.38 2.56 -10.80
CA SER A 113 -8.95 1.43 -9.98
C SER A 113 -9.86 0.23 -10.19
N GLU A 114 -9.26 -0.94 -10.31
CA GLU A 114 -9.95 -2.19 -10.63
C GLU A 114 -9.43 -3.32 -9.71
N ASP A 115 -10.19 -4.41 -9.63
CA ASP A 115 -9.81 -5.63 -8.89
C ASP A 115 -9.48 -5.35 -7.41
N PRO A 116 -10.48 -4.96 -6.59
CA PRO A 116 -10.28 -4.68 -5.19
C PRO A 116 -9.74 -5.91 -4.44
N VAL A 117 -8.75 -5.70 -3.58
CA VAL A 117 -8.24 -6.75 -2.68
C VAL A 117 -9.20 -6.99 -1.52
N SER A 118 -9.14 -8.19 -0.93
CA SER A 118 -10.05 -8.58 0.17
C SER A 118 -9.69 -7.90 1.51
N GLU A 119 -8.44 -7.49 1.63
CA GLU A 119 -7.83 -6.84 2.77
C GLU A 119 -8.19 -5.36 2.83
N TYR A 120 -8.16 -4.82 4.04
CA TYR A 120 -8.32 -3.40 4.28
C TYR A 120 -7.09 -2.81 4.96
N PHE A 121 -6.82 -1.55 4.65
CA PHE A 121 -5.68 -0.83 5.20
C PHE A 121 -6.14 0.23 6.19
N SER A 122 -5.38 0.40 7.28
CA SER A 122 -5.69 1.36 8.34
C SER A 122 -4.44 2.11 8.77
N PHE A 123 -4.57 3.42 8.96
CA PHE A 123 -3.44 4.32 9.23
C PHE A 123 -3.75 5.27 10.38
N ALA A 124 -2.76 5.48 11.24
CA ALA A 124 -2.76 6.57 12.21
C ALA A 124 -2.02 7.78 11.61
N ILE A 125 -2.74 8.88 11.41
CA ILE A 125 -2.21 10.10 10.80
C ILE A 125 -2.03 11.16 11.88
N LYS A 126 -0.84 11.76 11.93
CA LYS A 126 -0.56 12.90 12.81
C LYS A 126 -0.70 14.21 12.03
N ASN A 127 -1.61 15.07 12.45
CA ASN A 127 -1.76 16.39 11.85
C ASN A 127 -0.49 17.23 12.14
N PRO A 128 0.21 17.76 11.12
CA PRO A 128 1.45 18.48 11.33
C PRO A 128 1.26 19.82 12.07
N LYS A 129 0.07 20.43 11.94
CA LYS A 129 -0.29 21.71 12.58
C LYS A 129 -0.81 21.53 13.99
N THR A 130 -1.85 20.71 14.19
CA THR A 130 -2.51 20.54 15.51
C THR A 130 -1.81 19.52 16.40
N LYS A 131 -0.93 18.68 15.83
CA LYS A 131 -0.25 17.54 16.48
C LYS A 131 -1.18 16.42 16.95
N GLU A 132 -2.49 16.55 16.73
CA GLU A 132 -3.47 15.52 16.99
C GLU A 132 -3.24 14.31 16.09
N VAL A 133 -3.57 13.13 16.61
CA VAL A 133 -3.51 11.88 15.88
C VAL A 133 -4.94 11.40 15.65
N TYR A 134 -5.27 11.06 14.41
CA TYR A 134 -6.55 10.48 14.04
C TYR A 134 -6.32 9.24 13.18
N ASN A 135 -7.30 8.34 13.16
CA ASN A 135 -7.22 7.10 12.40
C ASN A 135 -8.07 7.20 11.14
N VAL A 136 -7.55 6.68 10.04
CA VAL A 136 -8.30 6.41 8.81
C VAL A 136 -8.28 4.90 8.63
N ASN A 137 -9.45 4.27 8.73
CA ASN A 137 -9.60 2.82 8.74
C ASN A 137 -10.41 2.36 7.53
N HIS A 138 -10.31 1.07 7.22
CA HIS A 138 -11.07 0.41 6.15
C HIS A 138 -10.83 1.02 4.76
N ILE A 139 -9.59 1.44 4.48
CA ILE A 139 -9.22 1.92 3.15
C ILE A 139 -9.12 0.71 2.21
N GLN A 140 -9.76 0.82 1.05
CA GLN A 140 -9.75 -0.21 0.01
C GLN A 140 -8.42 -0.18 -0.76
N GLY A 141 -7.84 -1.36 -1.00
CA GLY A 141 -6.74 -1.55 -1.95
C GLY A 141 -7.23 -2.17 -3.26
N TYR A 142 -6.43 -2.02 -4.32
CA TYR A 142 -6.73 -2.50 -5.66
C TYR A 142 -5.51 -3.21 -6.25
N GLN A 143 -5.71 -4.17 -7.16
CA GLN A 143 -4.63 -4.87 -7.87
C GLN A 143 -4.25 -4.18 -9.18
N LYS A 144 -5.08 -3.24 -9.66
CA LYS A 144 -4.88 -2.58 -10.94
C LYS A 144 -5.23 -1.09 -10.91
N LEU A 145 -4.38 -0.28 -11.55
CA LEU A 145 -4.65 1.12 -11.87
C LEU A 145 -4.50 1.36 -13.37
N THR A 146 -5.50 2.01 -13.96
CA THR A 146 -5.50 2.41 -15.37
C THR A 146 -5.55 3.94 -15.46
N TYR A 147 -4.47 4.55 -15.95
CA TYR A 147 -4.49 5.93 -16.42
C TYR A 147 -5.18 5.97 -17.78
N LYS A 148 -6.47 6.30 -17.79
CA LYS A 148 -7.31 6.30 -18.99
C LYS A 148 -7.04 7.53 -19.85
N ASN A 149 -6.72 7.31 -21.12
CA ASN A 149 -6.41 8.34 -22.10
C ASN A 149 -5.33 9.31 -21.57
N LEU A 150 -4.23 8.74 -21.06
CA LEU A 150 -3.08 9.51 -20.58
C LEU A 150 -2.45 10.32 -21.70
N TYR A 151 -2.36 9.69 -22.88
CA TYR A 151 -2.12 10.35 -24.16
C TYR A 151 -3.23 9.96 -25.13
N ASP A 152 -3.34 10.67 -26.26
CA ASP A 152 -4.40 10.42 -27.23
C ASP A 152 -4.47 8.94 -27.64
N ASN A 153 -5.55 8.28 -27.23
CA ASN A 153 -5.82 6.86 -27.46
C ASN A 153 -4.81 5.90 -26.82
N ILE A 154 -4.10 6.35 -25.78
CA ILE A 154 -3.12 5.54 -25.03
C ILE A 154 -3.54 5.51 -23.57
N ASP A 155 -3.83 4.31 -23.10
CA ASP A 155 -3.99 4.00 -21.69
C ASP A 155 -2.66 3.49 -21.12
N LEU A 156 -2.37 3.81 -19.86
CA LEU A 156 -1.24 3.23 -19.13
C LEU A 156 -1.77 2.43 -17.95
N VAL A 157 -1.40 1.15 -17.90
CA VAL A 157 -1.88 0.20 -16.89
C VAL A 157 -0.73 -0.19 -15.96
N TYR A 158 -1.00 -0.20 -14.67
CA TYR A 158 -0.16 -0.78 -13.63
C TYR A 158 -0.91 -1.93 -12.96
N GLU A 159 -0.24 -3.08 -12.83
CA GLU A 159 -0.75 -4.30 -12.19
C GLU A 159 0.32 -4.81 -11.21
N ILE A 160 -0.11 -5.41 -10.10
CA ILE A 160 0.74 -5.98 -9.03
C ILE A 160 0.38 -7.45 -8.83
#